data_AF-A0A2B2BYC4-F1
#
_entry.id   AF-A0A2B2BYC4-F1
#
_cell.length_a   1.000
_cell.length_b   1.000
_cell.length_c   1.000
_cell.angle_alpha   90.00
_cell.angle_beta   90.00
_cell.angle_gamma   90.00
#
_symmetry.space_group_name_H-M   'P 1'
#
loop_
_entity.id
_entity.type
_entity.pdbx_description
1 polymer ?
#
loop_
_entity_poly.entity_id
_entity_poly.type
_entity_poly.pdbx_seq_one_letter_code
_entity_poly.pdbx_strand_id
1 'polypeptide(L)'
;MTRRKNSLPLCIFPNYRWCGPGCSGPGRPINDVDNCCYHHDRCLSQGNSSCYCDKLFIKCLSPKMNPHSQKGRNARLMYMFMKLKTTFCPK
;
A
#
# COMPACT_ATOMS: atom_id res chain seq x y z
N MET A 1 17.74 -19.69 9.23
CA MET A 1 16.80 -19.84 8.10
C MET A 1 15.36 -19.74 8.63
N THR A 2 14.77 -18.55 8.74
CA THR A 2 13.37 -18.41 9.21
C THR A 2 12.44 -18.31 8.00
N ARG A 3 11.98 -19.49 7.53
CA ARG A 3 11.03 -19.62 6.43
C ARG A 3 9.60 -19.73 6.98
N ARG A 4 8.71 -18.93 6.36
CA ARG A 4 7.24 -19.03 6.33
C ARG A 4 6.48 -18.77 7.63
N LYS A 5 6.12 -17.50 7.85
CA LYS A 5 4.86 -17.18 8.51
C LYS A 5 3.73 -17.42 7.51
N ASN A 6 3.01 -18.51 7.74
CA ASN A 6 1.69 -18.75 7.18
C ASN A 6 0.77 -17.63 7.67
N SER A 7 0.49 -16.64 6.83
CA SER A 7 -0.62 -15.72 7.04
C SER A 7 -1.40 -15.71 5.74
N LEU A 8 -2.43 -16.53 5.66
CA LEU A 8 -3.55 -16.33 4.73
C LEU A 8 -4.16 -15.00 5.10
N PRO A 9 -3.96 -13.93 4.32
CA PRO A 9 -4.29 -12.63 4.84
C PRO A 9 -5.46 -12.16 3.97
N LEU A 10 -6.64 -12.22 4.58
CA LEU A 10 -7.93 -11.91 3.94
C LEU A 10 -7.86 -10.49 3.40
N CYS A 11 -7.60 -10.36 2.11
CA CYS A 11 -7.62 -9.09 1.42
C CYS A 11 -9.02 -8.50 1.47
N ILE A 12 -9.24 -7.57 2.40
CA ILE A 12 -10.54 -6.91 2.65
C ILE A 12 -10.97 -6.08 1.43
N PHE A 13 -10.01 -5.62 0.62
CA PHE A 13 -10.32 -4.93 -0.63
C PHE A 13 -10.47 -5.95 -1.78
N PRO A 14 -11.69 -6.27 -2.23
CA PRO A 14 -11.85 -7.06 -3.44
C PRO A 14 -11.20 -6.30 -4.62
N ASN A 15 -10.37 -7.01 -5.40
CA ASN A 15 -9.57 -6.52 -6.55
C ASN A 15 -8.20 -5.86 -6.25
N TYR A 16 -7.63 -6.07 -5.07
CA TYR A 16 -6.24 -5.70 -4.76
C TYR A 16 -5.46 -6.91 -4.24
N ARG A 17 -4.18 -7.04 -4.63
CA ARG A 17 -3.29 -8.14 -4.19
C ARG A 17 -2.28 -7.70 -3.14
N TRP A 18 -1.92 -6.44 -3.20
CA TRP A 18 -0.88 -5.83 -2.37
C TRP A 18 -1.43 -4.73 -1.47
N CYS A 19 -2.66 -4.26 -1.71
CA CYS A 19 -3.25 -3.18 -0.95
C CYS A 19 -4.27 -3.68 0.07
N GLY A 20 -3.91 -3.62 1.36
CA GLY A 20 -4.81 -3.94 2.48
C GLY A 20 -4.05 -4.55 3.67
N PRO A 21 -4.63 -4.52 4.89
CA PRO A 21 -4.07 -5.21 6.04
C PRO A 21 -3.96 -6.70 5.72
N GLY A 22 -2.73 -7.20 5.70
CA GLY A 22 -2.53 -8.58 5.28
C GLY A 22 -2.81 -8.78 3.78
N CYS A 23 -2.29 -7.94 2.91
CA CYS A 23 -2.22 -8.23 1.48
C CYS A 23 -0.77 -8.12 1.05
N SER A 24 -0.02 -9.22 1.11
CA SER A 24 1.34 -9.31 0.57
C SER A 24 1.48 -10.57 -0.29
N GLY A 25 0.41 -10.87 -1.04
CA GLY A 25 0.26 -12.11 -1.78
C GLY A 25 1.28 -12.24 -2.92
N PRO A 26 1.69 -13.46 -3.29
CA PRO A 26 2.63 -13.65 -4.38
C PRO A 26 2.03 -13.24 -5.73
N GLY A 27 2.80 -12.46 -6.50
CA GLY A 27 2.62 -12.19 -7.93
C GLY A 27 2.39 -10.71 -8.30
N ARG A 28 2.11 -10.45 -9.59
CA ARG A 28 2.18 -9.09 -10.15
C ARG A 28 1.03 -8.19 -9.65
N PRO A 29 1.28 -6.89 -9.42
CA PRO A 29 0.22 -5.92 -9.13
C PRO A 29 -0.87 -5.93 -10.20
N ILE A 30 -2.13 -5.82 -9.77
CA ILE A 30 -3.30 -5.81 -10.68
C ILE A 30 -3.42 -4.48 -11.41
N ASN A 31 -3.13 -3.38 -10.71
CA ASN A 31 -3.26 -2.03 -11.25
C ASN A 31 -2.14 -1.13 -10.71
N ASP A 32 -2.14 0.12 -11.15
CA ASP A 32 -1.17 1.15 -10.77
C ASP A 32 -1.23 1.54 -9.29
N VAL A 33 -2.40 1.46 -8.66
CA VAL A 33 -2.55 1.66 -7.20
C VAL A 33 -1.95 0.48 -6.44
N ASP A 34 -2.28 -0.74 -6.85
CA ASP A 34 -1.74 -1.99 -6.30
C ASP A 34 -0.21 -2.05 -6.44
N ASN A 35 0.34 -1.48 -7.51
CA ASN A 35 1.79 -1.35 -7.69
C ASN A 35 2.42 -0.43 -6.63
N CYS A 36 1.75 0.66 -6.24
CA CYS A 36 2.21 1.49 -5.14
C CYS A 36 2.25 0.70 -3.82
N CYS A 37 1.27 -0.17 -3.58
CA CYS A 37 1.20 -0.99 -2.37
C CYS A 37 2.31 -2.07 -2.36
N TYR A 38 2.59 -2.67 -3.52
CA TYR A 38 3.75 -3.55 -3.69
C TYR A 38 5.08 -2.86 -3.32
N HIS A 39 5.28 -1.63 -3.78
CA HIS A 39 6.48 -0.86 -3.43
C HIS A 39 6.54 -0.48 -1.94
N HIS A 40 5.39 -0.21 -1.32
CA HIS A 40 5.30 0.08 0.11
C HIS A 40 5.68 -1.13 0.95
N ASP A 41 5.09 -2.30 0.66
CA ASP A 41 5.43 -3.58 1.31
C ASP A 41 6.91 -3.93 1.14
N ARG A 42 7.46 -3.71 -0.06
CA ARG A 42 8.89 -3.93 -0.32
C ARG A 42 9.79 -2.95 0.44
N CYS A 43 9.39 -1.69 0.55
CA CYS A 43 10.11 -0.71 1.34
C CYS A 43 10.18 -1.12 2.82
N LEU A 44 9.07 -1.59 3.38
CA LEU A 44 9.00 -2.10 4.75
C LEU A 44 9.83 -3.38 4.93
N SER A 45 9.78 -4.31 3.97
CA SER A 45 10.54 -5.57 4.04
C SER A 45 12.06 -5.39 3.94
N GLN A 46 12.50 -4.29 3.34
CA GLN A 46 13.91 -3.88 3.32
C GLN A 46 14.40 -3.30 4.66
N GLY A 47 13.53 -3.14 5.66
CA GLY A 47 13.89 -2.60 6.98
C GLY A 47 13.96 -1.07 7.02
N ASN A 48 13.40 -0.38 6.02
CA ASN A 48 13.29 1.09 6.07
C ASN A 48 12.27 1.52 7.14
N SER A 49 12.36 2.77 7.57
CA SER A 49 11.39 3.32 8.53
C SER A 49 9.99 3.39 7.93
N SER A 50 8.98 3.02 8.73
CA SER A 50 7.57 3.07 8.31
C SER A 50 7.19 4.44 7.76
N CYS A 51 7.66 5.51 8.40
CA CYS A 51 7.40 6.87 7.98
C CYS A 51 8.02 7.23 6.62
N TYR A 52 9.21 6.73 6.31
CA TYR A 52 9.83 6.92 5.00
C TYR A 52 9.02 6.20 3.91
N CYS A 53 8.66 4.94 4.17
CA CYS A 53 7.85 4.15 3.23
C CYS A 53 6.47 4.77 3.03
N ASP A 54 5.82 5.23 4.09
CA ASP A 54 4.51 5.88 4.02
C ASP A 54 4.57 7.17 3.19
N LYS A 55 5.62 8.00 3.35
CA LYS A 55 5.84 9.21 2.53
C LYS A 55 6.01 8.86 1.04
N LEU A 56 6.78 7.82 0.72
CA LEU A 56 6.93 7.33 -0.65
C LEU A 56 5.62 6.80 -1.23
N PHE A 57 4.84 6.08 -0.41
CA PHE A 57 3.54 5.54 -0.81
C PHE A 57 2.55 6.66 -1.15
N ILE A 58 2.47 7.70 -0.33
CA ILE A 58 1.66 8.90 -0.60
C ILE A 58 2.07 9.55 -1.92
N LYS A 59 3.38 9.70 -2.17
CA LYS A 59 3.90 10.26 -3.42
C LYS A 59 3.51 9.41 -4.63
N CYS A 60 3.54 8.08 -4.50
CA CYS A 60 3.11 7.16 -5.55
C CYS A 60 1.59 7.22 -5.81
N LEU A 61 0.79 7.31 -4.74
CA LEU A 61 -0.69 7.37 -4.81
C LEU A 61 -1.22 8.69 -5.39
N SER A 62 -0.53 9.81 -5.13
CA SER A 62 -0.99 11.15 -5.50
C SER A 62 -1.47 11.26 -6.96
N PRO A 63 -0.68 10.85 -7.97
CA PRO A 63 -1.11 10.91 -9.38
C PRO A 63 -2.14 9.84 -9.77
N LYS A 64 -2.46 8.88 -8.88
CA LYS A 64 -3.37 7.75 -9.16
C LYS A 64 -4.80 8.00 -8.66
N MET A 65 -5.02 9.11 -7.97
CA MET A 65 -6.35 9.56 -7.56
C MET A 65 -7.14 10.04 -8.77
N ASN A 66 -8.13 9.26 -9.20
CA ASN A 66 -9.06 9.63 -10.25
C ASN A 66 -10.51 9.38 -9.79
N PRO A 67 -11.35 10.43 -9.62
CA PRO A 67 -12.71 10.29 -9.11
C PRO A 67 -13.63 9.47 -10.02
N HIS A 68 -13.34 9.43 -11.32
CA HIS A 68 -14.16 8.74 -12.32
C HIS A 68 -13.91 7.22 -12.35
N SER A 69 -12.88 6.71 -11.67
CA SER A 69 -12.56 5.28 -11.64
C SER A 69 -12.68 4.72 -10.22
N GLN A 70 -13.14 3.47 -10.09
CA GLN A 70 -13.20 2.80 -8.77
C GLN A 70 -11.81 2.75 -8.11
N LYS A 71 -10.77 2.42 -8.90
CA LYS A 71 -9.40 2.39 -8.39
C LYS A 71 -8.92 3.74 -7.87
N GLY A 72 -9.31 4.83 -8.52
CA GLY A 72 -8.90 6.18 -8.14
C GLY A 72 -9.68 6.71 -6.93
N ARG A 73 -10.94 6.31 -6.74
CA ARG A 73 -11.68 6.53 -5.50
C ARG A 73 -11.01 5.80 -4.32
N ASN A 74 -10.63 4.54 -4.53
CA ASN A 74 -9.89 3.77 -3.52
C ASN A 74 -8.52 4.41 -3.22
N ALA A 75 -7.79 4.85 -4.25
CA ALA A 75 -6.52 5.57 -4.09
C ALA A 75 -6.68 6.85 -3.27
N ARG A 76 -7.79 7.58 -3.45
CA ARG A 76 -8.09 8.79 -2.67
C ARG A 76 -8.35 8.47 -1.20
N LEU A 77 -9.12 7.43 -0.90
CA LEU A 77 -9.35 6.97 0.48
C LEU A 77 -8.04 6.55 1.15
N MET A 78 -7.21 5.77 0.44
CA MET A 78 -5.88 5.35 0.90
C MET A 78 -4.96 6.57 1.13
N TYR A 79 -4.93 7.51 0.20
CA TYR A 79 -4.14 8.74 0.33
C TYR A 79 -4.55 9.53 1.57
N MET A 80 -5.85 9.71 1.82
CA MET A 80 -6.34 10.43 3.00
C MET A 80 -5.92 9.73 4.30
N PHE A 81 -6.13 8.41 4.39
CA PHE A 81 -5.74 7.62 5.55
C PHE A 81 -4.23 7.70 5.81
N MET A 82 -3.41 7.52 4.78
CA MET A 82 -1.96 7.55 4.91
C MET A 82 -1.45 8.95 5.23
N LYS A 83 -2.07 10.00 4.68
CA LYS A 83 -1.73 11.38 5.02
C LYS A 83 -1.93 11.63 6.52
N LEU A 84 -3.07 11.21 7.08
CA LEU A 84 -3.34 11.26 8.53
C LEU A 84 -2.37 10.38 9.34
N LYS A 85 -1.97 9.21 8.83
CA LYS A 85 -0.95 8.38 9.48
C LYS A 85 0.41 9.09 9.51
N THR A 86 0.80 9.74 8.41
CA THR A 86 2.09 10.43 8.29
C THR A 86 2.17 11.78 9.00
N THR A 87 1.06 12.37 9.46
CA THR A 87 1.16 13.59 10.29
C THR A 87 1.86 13.35 11.62
N PHE A 88 1.86 12.11 12.11
CA PHE A 88 2.58 11.69 13.31
C PHE A 88 4.02 11.27 13.03
N CYS A 89 4.44 11.28 11.77
CA CYS A 89 5.83 11.01 11.40
C CYS A 89 6.70 12.24 11.61
N PRO A 90 7.89 12.10 12.21
CA PRO A 90 8.86 13.19 12.25
C PRO A 90 9.18 13.67 10.83
N LYS A 91 9.34 14.99 10.70
CA LYS A 91 9.61 15.63 9.41
C LYS A 91 10.98 15.22 8.88
#